data_AF-A0A947KH76-F1
#
_entry.id   AF-A0A947KH76-F1
#
_cell.length_a   1.000
_cell.length_b   1.000
_cell.length_c   1.000
_cell.angle_alpha   90.00
_cell.angle_beta   90.00
_cell.angle_gamma   90.00
#
_symmetry.space_group_name_H-M   'P 1'
#
loop_
_entity.id
_entity.type
_entity.pdbx_description
1 polymer ?
#
loop_
_entity_poly.entity_id
_entity_poly.type
_entity_poly.pdbx_seq_one_letter_code
_entity_poly.pdbx_strand_id
1 'polypeptide(L)'
;RKELVVAVKLNAGAKWLSGEEPGYAEQFWFGGAGNLRGYTNDFFRGSRIAWGSLELRRLIGELSSFYAFFDQGYYRRVENGTTIYDYPYSYGIGIRLASRMGVIGLDYGFGEGDTFSTAKIHIRLISRF
;
A
#
# COMPACT_ATOMS: atom_id res chain seq x y z
N ARG A 1 -6.66 33.21 11.37
CA ARG A 1 -7.54 32.49 10.40
C ARG A 1 -6.84 31.16 10.13
N LYS A 2 -7.41 29.99 10.48
CA LYS A 2 -6.73 28.70 10.24
C LYS A 2 -6.86 28.39 8.75
N GLU A 3 -5.74 28.37 8.03
CA GLU A 3 -5.73 27.99 6.62
C GLU A 3 -5.93 26.48 6.51
N LEU A 4 -6.93 26.08 5.73
CA LEU A 4 -7.19 24.68 5.43
C LEU A 4 -6.30 24.28 4.26
N VAL A 5 -5.28 23.45 4.52
CA VAL A 5 -4.40 22.95 3.47
C VAL A 5 -4.77 21.51 3.13
N VAL A 6 -5.13 21.29 1.87
CA VAL A 6 -5.42 19.98 1.28
C VAL A 6 -4.34 19.66 0.26
N ALA A 7 -3.89 18.42 0.24
CA ALA A 7 -2.91 17.92 -0.69
C ALA A 7 -3.37 16.59 -1.30
N VAL A 8 -2.97 16.35 -2.54
CA VAL A 8 -3.15 15.05 -3.21
C VAL A 8 -1.78 14.42 -3.36
N LYS A 9 -1.65 13.14 -3.02
CA LYS A 9 -0.42 12.37 -3.23
C LYS A 9 -0.73 11.17 -4.12
N LEU A 10 0.15 10.95 -5.10
CA LEU A 10 0.14 9.77 -5.95
C LEU A 10 1.47 9.02 -5.77
N ASN A 11 1.40 7.70 -5.72
CA ASN A 11 2.56 6.82 -5.76
C ASN A 11 2.25 5.63 -6.66
N ALA A 12 3.23 5.14 -7.41
CA ALA A 12 3.09 3.93 -8.19
C ALA A 12 4.45 3.24 -8.32
N GLY A 13 4.43 1.94 -8.59
CA GLY A 13 5.60 1.12 -8.86
C GLY A 13 5.25 -0.14 -9.62
N ALA A 14 6.24 -0.72 -10.30
CA ALA A 14 6.10 -1.97 -11.01
C ALA A 14 7.41 -2.74 -11.01
N LYS A 15 7.33 -4.07 -11.09
CA LYS A 15 8.48 -4.97 -11.22
C LYS A 15 8.12 -6.12 -12.16
N TRP A 16 9.07 -6.55 -12.97
CA TRP A 16 8.92 -7.68 -13.89
C TRP A 16 10.19 -8.50 -13.98
N LEU A 17 10.03 -9.82 -14.06
CA LEU A 17 11.11 -10.76 -14.34
C LEU A 17 11.16 -11.02 -15.84
N SER A 18 12.38 -11.05 -16.39
CA SER A 18 12.67 -11.46 -17.76
C SER A 18 13.27 -12.87 -17.75
N GLY A 19 12.67 -13.82 -18.47
CA GLY A 19 13.15 -15.21 -18.54
C GLY A 19 12.02 -16.24 -18.60
N GLU A 20 12.39 -17.52 -18.52
CA GLU A 20 11.45 -18.63 -18.34
C GLU A 20 10.71 -18.52 -16.99
N GLU A 21 9.58 -19.22 -16.86
CA GLU A 21 8.62 -19.07 -15.77
C GLU A 21 9.29 -19.20 -14.39
N PRO A 22 9.41 -18.10 -13.62
CA PRO A 22 10.20 -18.09 -12.40
C PRO A 22 9.54 -18.96 -11.34
N GLY A 23 10.38 -19.70 -10.61
CA GLY A 23 9.95 -20.52 -9.49
C GLY A 23 9.28 -19.68 -8.39
N TYR A 24 8.52 -20.33 -7.51
CA TYR A 24 7.76 -19.66 -6.46
C TYR A 24 8.59 -18.66 -5.63
N ALA A 25 9.82 -19.04 -5.27
CA ALA A 25 10.71 -18.22 -4.44
C ALA A 25 11.32 -17.02 -5.19
N GLU A 26 11.34 -17.07 -6.52
CA GLU A 26 11.94 -16.03 -7.36
C GLU A 26 10.93 -14.91 -7.69
N GLN A 27 9.63 -15.15 -7.49
CA GLN A 27 8.58 -14.19 -7.76
C GLN A 27 8.68 -12.96 -6.83
N PHE A 28 8.21 -11.82 -7.34
CA PHE A 28 8.12 -10.62 -6.52
C PHE A 28 6.91 -10.69 -5.60
N TRP A 29 7.13 -10.31 -4.36
CA TRP A 29 6.11 -10.21 -3.32
C TRP A 29 5.69 -8.77 -3.10
N PHE A 30 4.39 -8.57 -2.85
CA PHE A 30 3.83 -7.27 -2.49
C PHE A 30 2.54 -7.43 -1.68
N GLY A 31 2.05 -6.34 -1.12
CA GLY A 31 1.02 -6.33 -0.08
C GLY A 31 1.55 -5.66 1.19
N GLY A 32 0.65 -5.01 1.93
CA GLY A 32 0.95 -4.43 3.23
C GLY A 32 1.22 -2.93 3.22
N ALA A 33 1.88 -2.44 4.27
CA ALA A 33 1.98 -1.02 4.58
C ALA A 33 2.64 -0.14 3.52
N GLY A 34 3.42 -0.74 2.61
CA GLY A 34 4.27 -0.04 1.65
C GLY A 34 3.66 0.20 0.27
N ASN A 35 2.68 -0.59 -0.15
CA ASN A 35 2.18 -0.60 -1.54
C ASN A 35 0.67 -0.80 -1.65
N LEU A 36 0.13 -1.83 -0.97
CA LEU A 36 -1.27 -2.20 -1.02
C LEU A 36 -1.75 -2.43 0.41
N ARG A 37 -2.12 -1.32 1.08
CA ARG A 37 -2.62 -1.34 2.45
C ARG A 37 -3.91 -2.15 2.52
N GLY A 38 -4.37 -2.54 3.70
CA GLY A 38 -5.54 -3.43 3.83
C GLY A 38 -5.24 -4.92 3.61
N TYR A 39 -4.06 -5.27 3.11
CA TYR A 39 -3.55 -6.65 3.08
C TYR A 39 -2.40 -6.82 4.06
N THR A 40 -2.05 -8.07 4.40
CA THR A 40 -0.83 -8.36 5.15
C THR A 40 0.41 -8.13 4.28
N ASN A 41 1.58 -7.99 4.91
CA ASN A 41 2.83 -7.89 4.16
C ASN A 41 3.03 -9.13 3.28
N ASP A 42 3.51 -8.92 2.07
CA ASP A 42 3.87 -9.98 1.11
C ASP A 42 2.74 -10.99 0.87
N PHE A 43 1.49 -10.52 0.86
CA PHE A 43 0.32 -11.37 0.65
C PHE A 43 0.19 -11.87 -0.81
N PHE A 44 0.57 -11.03 -1.77
CA PHE A 44 0.48 -11.33 -3.20
C PHE A 44 1.86 -11.60 -3.78
N ARG A 45 1.90 -12.42 -4.84
CA ARG A 45 3.12 -12.74 -5.58
C ARG A 45 2.90 -12.75 -7.08
N GLY A 46 3.94 -12.41 -7.84
CA GLY A 46 3.96 -12.68 -9.26
C GLY A 46 5.29 -12.40 -9.96
N SER A 47 5.39 -12.91 -11.18
CA SER A 47 6.50 -12.61 -12.09
C SER A 47 6.41 -11.20 -12.68
N ARG A 48 5.20 -10.63 -12.70
CA ARG A 48 4.95 -9.21 -12.96
C ARG A 48 4.03 -8.69 -11.89
N ILE A 49 4.43 -7.59 -11.25
CA ILE A 49 3.60 -6.89 -10.26
C ILE A 49 3.59 -5.41 -10.58
N ALA A 50 2.47 -4.76 -10.28
CA ALA A 50 2.37 -3.31 -10.27
C ALA A 50 1.47 -2.87 -9.12
N TRP A 51 1.68 -1.66 -8.64
CA TRP A 51 0.82 -1.05 -7.65
C TRP A 51 0.75 0.46 -7.86
N GLY A 52 -0.36 1.03 -7.43
CA GLY A 52 -0.65 2.46 -7.45
C GLY A 52 -1.37 2.84 -6.17
N SER A 53 -1.20 4.07 -5.75
CA SER A 53 -1.77 4.62 -4.53
C SER A 53 -2.15 6.08 -4.74
N LEU A 54 -3.38 6.40 -4.37
CA LEU A 54 -3.94 7.74 -4.32
C LEU A 54 -4.27 8.09 -2.89
N GLU A 55 -3.81 9.25 -2.43
CA GLU A 55 -4.11 9.73 -1.08
C GLU A 55 -4.61 11.19 -1.11
N LEU A 56 -5.74 11.41 -0.46
CA LEU A 56 -6.32 12.74 -0.23
C LEU A 56 -6.01 13.16 1.20
N ARG A 57 -5.12 14.15 1.35
CA ARG A 57 -4.50 14.52 2.63
C ARG A 57 -4.98 15.89 3.09
N ARG A 58 -5.37 15.97 4.36
CA ARG A 58 -5.58 17.23 5.09
C ARG A 58 -4.42 17.43 6.06
N LEU A 59 -3.66 18.51 5.88
CA LEU A 59 -2.57 18.85 6.79
C LEU A 59 -3.16 19.43 8.08
N ILE A 60 -2.72 18.89 9.21
CA ILE A 60 -3.09 19.34 10.56
C ILE A 60 -1.90 19.95 11.31
N GLY A 61 -0.70 19.79 10.76
CA GLY A 61 0.54 20.45 11.16
C GLY A 61 1.57 20.27 10.04
N GLU A 62 2.78 20.79 10.21
CA GLU A 62 3.83 20.72 9.17
C GLU A 62 4.14 19.28 8.74
N LEU A 63 4.15 18.35 9.70
CA LEU A 63 4.49 16.93 9.49
C LEU A 63 3.36 15.99 9.91
N SER A 64 2.19 16.55 10.22
CA SER A 64 1.03 15.81 10.70
C SER A 64 -0.11 15.96 9.71
N SER A 65 -0.72 14.84 9.33
CA SER A 65 -1.80 14.84 8.34
C SER A 65 -2.79 13.72 8.60
N PHE A 66 -4.08 13.99 8.39
CA PHE A 66 -5.10 12.95 8.24
C PHE A 66 -5.38 12.74 6.75
N TYR A 67 -5.63 11.51 6.31
CA TYR A 67 -5.88 11.24 4.91
C TYR A 67 -6.76 10.02 4.69
N ALA A 68 -7.46 10.04 3.56
CA ALA A 68 -8.07 8.85 2.97
C ALA A 68 -7.16 8.36 1.85
N PHE A 69 -7.17 7.05 1.61
CA PHE A 69 -6.39 6.45 0.54
C PHE A 69 -7.17 5.39 -0.23
N PHE A 70 -6.74 5.19 -1.47
CA PHE A 70 -7.12 4.08 -2.33
C PHE A 70 -5.84 3.51 -2.94
N ASP A 71 -5.62 2.20 -2.77
CA ASP A 71 -4.50 1.50 -3.38
C ASP A 71 -5.03 0.47 -4.41
N GLN A 72 -4.34 0.37 -5.52
CA GLN A 72 -4.63 -0.59 -6.58
C GLN A 72 -3.38 -1.42 -6.84
N GLY A 73 -3.53 -2.73 -6.86
CA GLY A 73 -2.52 -3.70 -7.18
C GLY A 73 -2.79 -4.38 -8.51
N TYR A 74 -1.76 -5.00 -9.05
CA TYR A 74 -1.81 -5.93 -10.17
C TYR A 74 -0.74 -6.98 -9.96
N TYR A 75 -1.09 -8.23 -10.24
CA TYR A 75 -0.08 -9.27 -10.37
C TYR A 75 -0.41 -10.22 -11.50
N ARG A 76 0.65 -10.83 -12.04
CA ARG A 76 0.58 -11.96 -12.96
C ARG A 76 1.63 -12.99 -12.57
N ARG A 77 1.24 -14.25 -12.56
CA ARG A 77 2.12 -15.40 -12.36
C ARG A 77 1.69 -16.57 -13.25
N VAL A 78 2.59 -17.53 -13.42
CA VAL A 78 2.22 -18.83 -13.98
C VAL A 78 2.29 -19.87 -12.87
N GLU A 79 1.28 -20.71 -12.79
CA GLU A 79 1.16 -21.78 -11.80
C GLU A 79 0.67 -23.03 -12.55
N ASN A 80 1.48 -24.10 -12.56
CA ASN A 80 1.20 -25.33 -13.30
C ASN A 80 0.84 -25.10 -14.79
N GLY A 81 1.60 -24.24 -15.48
CA GLY A 81 1.36 -23.90 -16.89
C GLY A 81 0.15 -23.00 -17.16
N THR A 82 -0.58 -22.59 -16.11
CA THR A 82 -1.73 -21.69 -16.22
C THR A 82 -1.35 -20.28 -15.81
N THR A 83 -1.62 -19.30 -16.67
CA THR A 83 -1.43 -17.89 -16.32
C THR A 83 -2.56 -17.43 -15.39
N ILE A 84 -2.19 -16.96 -14.20
CA ILE A 84 -3.08 -16.32 -13.23
C ILE A 84 -2.74 -14.85 -13.16
N TYR A 85 -3.74 -13.98 -13.22
CA TYR A 85 -3.59 -12.56 -13.00
C TYR A 85 -4.80 -11.99 -12.28
N ASP A 86 -4.59 -10.89 -11.55
CA ASP A 86 -5.66 -10.22 -10.81
C ASP A 86 -5.29 -8.76 -10.49
N TYR A 87 -6.28 -7.99 -10.05
CA TYR A 87 -6.21 -6.56 -9.77
C TYR A 87 -6.72 -6.23 -8.36
N PRO A 88 -6.05 -6.70 -7.30
CA PRO A 88 -6.53 -6.48 -5.94
C PRO A 88 -6.51 -4.99 -5.61
N TYR A 89 -7.53 -4.50 -4.90
CA TYR A 89 -7.64 -3.10 -4.51
C TYR A 89 -7.91 -2.97 -3.01
N SER A 90 -7.65 -1.79 -2.47
CA SER A 90 -7.97 -1.48 -1.09
C SER A 90 -8.24 0.00 -0.89
N TYR A 91 -8.87 0.31 0.23
CA TYR A 91 -9.12 1.68 0.63
C TYR A 91 -9.08 1.80 2.15
N GLY A 92 -8.96 3.02 2.63
CA GLY A 92 -8.95 3.25 4.05
C GLY A 92 -8.61 4.68 4.43
N ILE A 93 -8.29 4.84 5.70
CA ILE A 93 -7.90 6.11 6.29
C ILE A 93 -6.60 5.94 7.04
N GLY A 94 -5.87 7.04 7.22
CA GLY A 94 -4.70 7.03 8.03
C GLY A 94 -4.33 8.39 8.58
N ILE A 95 -3.37 8.36 9.49
CA ILE A 95 -2.82 9.53 10.14
C ILE A 95 -1.30 9.46 10.12
N ARG A 96 -0.68 10.62 9.94
CA ARG A 96 0.74 10.87 10.20
C ARG A 96 0.81 11.85 11.36
N LEU A 97 1.67 11.56 12.33
CA LEU A 97 1.89 12.36 13.52
C LEU A 97 3.38 12.62 13.67
N ALA A 98 3.73 13.90 13.78
CA ALA A 98 5.08 14.31 14.17
C ALA A 98 5.40 13.82 15.59
N SER A 99 6.57 13.22 15.77
CA SER A 99 7.10 12.84 17.08
C SER A 99 8.58 13.23 17.19
N ARG A 100 9.15 13.16 18.40
CA ARG A 100 10.58 13.46 18.62
C ARG A 100 11.52 12.51 17.85
N MET A 101 11.05 11.30 17.52
CA MET A 101 11.85 10.26 16.87
C MET A 101 11.64 10.21 15.34
N GLY A 102 10.78 11.07 14.79
CA GLY A 102 10.37 11.03 13.39
C GLY A 102 8.86 11.09 13.22
N VAL A 103 8.36 10.68 12.05
CA VAL A 103 6.92 10.68 11.76
C VAL A 103 6.35 9.29 12.00
N ILE A 104 5.42 9.19 12.96
CA ILE A 104 4.66 7.98 13.21
C ILE A 104 3.46 7.97 12.27
N GLY A 105 3.22 6.84 11.63
CA GLY A 105 2.12 6.63 10.72
C GLY A 105 1.25 5.46 11.17
N LEU A 106 -0.07 5.67 11.17
CA LEU A 106 -1.06 4.61 11.35
C LEU A 106 -2.00 4.62 10.16
N ASP A 107 -2.16 3.47 9.51
CA ASP A 107 -3.08 3.26 8.40
C ASP A 107 -4.07 2.15 8.78
N TYR A 108 -5.36 2.41 8.63
CA TYR A 108 -6.42 1.41 8.78
C TYR A 108 -7.07 1.20 7.41
N GLY A 109 -6.91 -0.01 6.86
CA GLY A 109 -7.28 -0.32 5.49
C GLY A 109 -8.10 -1.59 5.36
N PHE A 110 -8.94 -1.61 4.34
CA PHE A 110 -9.80 -2.71 3.94
C PHE A 110 -9.35 -3.21 2.58
N GLY A 111 -8.99 -4.50 2.49
CA GLY A 111 -8.85 -5.18 1.21
C GLY A 111 -10.21 -5.62 0.66
N GLU A 112 -10.17 -6.23 -0.52
CA GLU A 112 -11.34 -6.87 -1.12
C GLU A 112 -11.96 -7.93 -0.18
N GLY A 113 -13.27 -7.83 0.06
CA GLY A 113 -14.02 -8.73 0.93
C GLY A 113 -13.84 -8.49 2.44
N ASP A 114 -13.09 -7.48 2.86
CA ASP A 114 -12.89 -7.19 4.27
C ASP A 114 -14.12 -6.58 4.96
N THR A 115 -14.26 -6.90 6.24
CA THR A 115 -15.19 -6.27 7.18
C THR A 115 -14.43 -5.47 8.23
N PHE A 116 -15.12 -4.75 9.11
CA PHE A 116 -14.48 -3.99 10.20
C PHE A 116 -13.60 -4.85 11.12
N SER A 117 -13.97 -6.12 11.34
CA SER A 117 -13.18 -7.04 12.17
C SER A 117 -11.98 -7.62 11.45
N THR A 118 -11.97 -7.64 10.12
CA THR A 118 -10.88 -8.19 9.32
C THR A 118 -9.99 -7.14 8.71
N ALA A 119 -10.30 -5.85 8.85
CA ALA A 119 -9.48 -4.75 8.36
C ALA A 119 -8.07 -4.72 9.01
N LYS A 120 -7.09 -4.21 8.27
CA LYS A 120 -5.67 -4.29 8.64
C LYS A 120 -5.22 -2.94 9.19
N ILE A 121 -4.51 -2.99 10.31
CA ILE A 121 -3.82 -1.83 10.89
C ILE A 121 -2.34 -1.96 10.54
N HIS A 122 -1.79 -0.92 9.92
CA HIS A 122 -0.37 -0.80 9.64
C HIS A 122 0.22 0.34 10.45
N ILE A 123 1.36 0.09 11.09
CA ILE A 123 2.11 1.11 11.84
C ILE A 123 3.46 1.29 11.16
N ARG A 124 3.85 2.55 10.92
CA ARG A 124 5.13 2.91 10.32
C ARG A 124 5.82 3.98 11.14
N LEU A 125 7.14 3.88 11.25
CA LEU A 125 7.99 4.95 11.76
C LEU A 125 8.91 5.41 10.64
N ILE A 126 8.74 6.64 10.19
CA ILE A 126 9.62 7.27 9.20
C ILE A 126 10.63 8.10 9.97
N SER A 127 11.84 7.57 10.08
CA SER A 127 12.95 8.25 10.72
C SER A 127 13.45 9.44 9.90
N ARG A 128 14.07 10.41 10.56
CA ARG A 128 14.59 11.67 9.98
C ARG A 128 16.10 11.85 10.17
N PHE A 129 16.84 10.79 10.50
CA PHE A 129 18.29 10.88 10.68
C PHE A 129 19.02 11.00 9.35
#